data_AF-A0A962Z5N0-F1
#
_entry.id   AF-A0A962Z5N0-F1
#
_cell.length_a   1.000
_cell.length_b   1.000
_cell.length_c   1.000
_cell.angle_alpha   90.00
_cell.angle_beta   90.00
_cell.angle_gamma   90.00
#
_symmetry.space_group_name_H-M   'P 1'
#
loop_
_entity.id
_entity.type
_entity.pdbx_description
1 polymer ?
#
loop_
_entity_poly.entity_id
_entity_poly.type
_entity_poly.pdbx_seq_one_letter_code
_entity_poly.pdbx_strand_id
1 'polypeptide(L)' 'MSQSRQATIDIDAIMRRAPVIPVIVIDELDKAVPLARALVRGGLEVLEITLRTAVAMKAIKA' A
#
# COMPACT_ATOMS: atom_id res chain seq x y z
N MET A 1 1.30 -14.81 -25.56
CA MET A 1 0.87 -14.35 -24.22
C MET A 1 2.08 -14.42 -23.30
N SER A 2 2.88 -13.35 -23.27
CA SER A 2 4.05 -13.26 -22.40
C SER A 2 3.55 -13.08 -20.97
N GLN A 3 3.64 -14.11 -20.14
CA GLN A 3 3.42 -13.97 -18.71
C GLN A 3 4.58 -13.13 -18.15
N SER A 4 4.30 -11.86 -17.88
CA SER A 4 5.16 -10.98 -17.10
C SER A 4 5.56 -11.73 -15.83
N ARG A 5 6.86 -12.03 -15.66
CA ARG A 5 7.39 -12.61 -14.42
C ARG A 5 7.07 -11.63 -13.28
N GLN A 6 6.06 -11.93 -12.47
CA GLN A 6 5.87 -11.27 -11.19
C GLN A 6 7.08 -11.68 -10.34
N ALA A 7 7.91 -10.71 -9.91
CA ALA A 7 8.95 -11.00 -8.95
C ALA A 7 8.28 -11.46 -7.66
N THR A 8 8.52 -12.71 -7.26
CA THR A 8 8.05 -13.22 -5.96
C THR A 8 8.83 -12.49 -4.88
N ILE A 9 8.19 -11.53 -4.22
CA ILE A 9 8.75 -10.88 -3.04
C ILE A 9 8.42 -11.79 -1.85
N ASP A 10 9.45 -12.16 -1.10
CA ASP A 10 9.30 -12.91 0.14
C ASP A 10 8.49 -12.09 1.17
N ILE A 11 7.48 -12.72 1.77
CA ILE A 11 6.61 -12.06 2.74
C ILE A 11 7.40 -11.65 3.99
N ASP A 12 8.36 -12.47 4.42
CA ASP A 12 9.22 -12.15 5.57
C ASP A 12 10.05 -10.89 5.30
N ALA A 13 10.53 -10.73 4.06
CA ALA A 13 11.24 -9.53 3.65
C ALA A 13 10.34 -8.29 3.69
N ILE A 14 9.05 -8.39 3.34
CA ILE A 14 8.09 -7.28 3.44
C ILE A 14 7.82 -6.92 4.90
N MET A 15 7.54 -7.92 5.74
CA MET A 15 7.18 -7.71 7.15
C MET A 15 8.32 -7.07 7.96
N ARG A 16 9.58 -7.25 7.56
CA ARG A 16 10.75 -6.67 8.24
C ARG A 16 11.03 -5.20 7.91
N ARG A 17 10.32 -4.60 6.94
CA ARG A 17 10.60 -3.23 6.47
C ARG A 17 10.15 -2.12 7.41
N ALA A 18 9.20 -2.40 8.31
CA ALA A 18 8.70 -1.44 9.28
C ALA A 18 8.25 -2.16 10.56
N PRO A 19 8.34 -1.51 11.74
CA PRO A 19 7.89 -2.12 13.00
C PRO A 19 6.36 -2.28 13.07
N VAL A 20 5.63 -1.54 12.24
CA VAL A 20 4.17 -1.55 12.15
C VAL A 20 3.76 -1.43 10.68
N ILE A 21 2.72 -2.18 10.30
CA ILE A 21 2.04 -2.02 9.01
C ILE A 21 0.71 -1.29 9.28
N PRO A 22 0.54 -0.05 8.80
CA PRO A 22 -0.72 0.66 8.93
C PRO A 22 -1.80 0.00 8.05
N VAL A 23 -2.92 -0.35 8.69
CA VAL A 23 -4.14 -0.85 8.05
C VAL A 23 -5.06 0.33 7.74
N ILE A 24 -5.15 0.70 6.47
CA ILE A 24 -5.68 1.99 6.03
C ILE A 24 -7.04 1.79 5.35
N VAL A 25 -7.98 2.65 5.71
CA VAL A 25 -9.24 2.86 4.99
C VAL A 25 -9.11 4.17 4.23
N ILE A 26 -9.42 4.17 2.92
CA ILE A 26 -9.40 5.38 2.08
C ILE A 26 -10.83 5.72 1.69
N ASP A 27 -11.38 6.80 2.23
CA ASP A 27 -12.73 7.28 1.88
C ASP A 27 -12.71 8.26 0.70
N GLU A 28 -11.67 9.08 0.61
CA GLU A 28 -11.50 10.11 -0.41
C GLU A 28 -10.24 9.83 -1.24
N LEU A 29 -10.42 9.69 -2.56
CA LEU A 29 -9.35 9.24 -3.47
C LEU A 29 -8.19 10.24 -3.56
N ASP A 30 -8.48 11.53 -3.50
CA ASP A 30 -7.48 12.61 -3.54
C ASP A 30 -6.54 12.61 -2.31
N LYS A 31 -6.98 12.02 -1.19
CA LYS A 31 -6.16 11.85 0.01
C LYS A 31 -5.19 10.67 -0.06
N ALA A 32 -5.38 9.71 -0.97
CA ALA A 32 -4.60 8.48 -1.02
C ALA A 32 -3.08 8.72 -1.17
N VAL A 33 -2.69 9.46 -2.21
CA VAL A 33 -1.27 9.73 -2.51
C VAL A 33 -0.62 10.66 -1.46
N PRO A 34 -1.26 11.77 -1.04
CA PRO A 34 -0.73 12.61 0.04
C PRO A 34 -0.51 11.84 1.35
N LEU A 35 -1.47 10.99 1.75
CA LEU A 35 -1.37 10.15 2.93
C LEU A 35 -0.21 9.16 2.82
N ALA A 36 -0.14 8.40 1.71
CA ALA A 36 0.92 7.43 1.50
C ALA A 36 2.31 8.08 1.57
N ARG A 37 2.48 9.26 0.93
CA ARG A 37 3.74 10.02 0.99
C ARG A 37 4.07 10.48 2.41
N ALA A 38 3.08 10.89 3.20
CA ALA A 38 3.30 11.28 4.59
C ALA A 38 3.75 10.09 5.45
N LEU A 39 3.12 8.93 5.29
CA LEU A 39 3.48 7.70 6.02
C LEU A 39 4.89 7.21 5.64
N VAL A 40 5.23 7.23 4.35
CA VAL A 40 6.59 6.89 3.89
C VAL A 40 7.63 7.86 4.46
N ARG A 41 7.37 9.18 4.47
CA ARG A 41 8.27 10.15 5.14
C ARG A 41 8.41 9.90 6.63
N GLY A 42 7.39 9.31 7.27
CA GLY A 42 7.41 8.89 8.66
C GLY A 42 8.09 7.54 8.91
N GLY A 43 8.67 6.91 7.88
CA GLY A 43 9.36 5.61 7.98
C GLY A 43 8.47 4.38 7.82
N LEU A 44 7.21 4.54 7.39
CA LEU A 44 6.29 3.44 7.12
C LEU A 44 6.23 3.15 5.62
N GLU A 45 7.11 2.28 5.15
CA GLU A 45 7.28 1.99 3.72
C GLU A 45 6.36 0.90 3.17
N VAL A 46 5.67 0.18 4.05
CA VAL A 46 4.71 -0.88 3.71
C VAL A 46 3.35 -0.46 4.22
N LEU A 47 2.36 -0.37 3.33
CA LEU A 47 1.01 0.12 3.63
C LEU A 47 -0.02 -0.93 3.23
N GLU A 48 -0.97 -1.23 4.12
CA GLU A 48 -2.09 -2.14 3.82
C GLU A 48 -3.35 -1.31 3.53
N ILE A 49 -3.69 -1.13 2.26
CA ILE A 49 -4.96 -0.49 1.88
C ILE A 49 -6.07 -1.54 1.90
N THR A 50 -7.03 -1.36 2.78
CA THR A 50 -8.17 -2.28 2.92
C THR A 50 -9.22 -2.06 1.83
N LEU A 51 -9.89 -3.12 1.40
CA LEU A 51 -11.01 -3.07 0.44
C LEU A 51 -12.35 -2.72 1.09
N ARG A 52 -12.35 -1.79 2.06
CA ARG A 52 -13.55 -1.41 2.83
C ARG A 52 -14.35 -0.26 2.23
N THR A 53 -13.87 0.35 1.15
CA THR A 53 -14.53 1.46 0.45
C THR A 53 -14.57 1.24 -1.05
N ALA A 54 -15.51 1.90 -1.74
CA ALA A 54 -15.65 1.82 -3.18
C ALA A 54 -14.43 2.37 -3.95
N VAL A 55 -13.62 3.21 -3.32
CA VAL A 55 -12.44 3.85 -3.94
C VAL A 55 -11.13 3.10 -3.68
N ALA A 56 -11.11 2.09 -2.82
CA ALA A 56 -9.89 1.39 -2.39
C ALA A 56 -9.04 0.88 -3.57
N MET A 57 -9.65 0.25 -4.57
CA MET A 57 -8.93 -0.24 -5.75
C MET A 57 -8.35 0.88 -6.63
N LYS A 58 -8.99 2.06 -6.65
CA LYS A 58 -8.44 3.23 -7.34
C LYS A 58 -7.27 3.81 -6.54
N ALA A 59 -7.37 3.84 -5.22
CA ALA A 59 -6.31 4.29 -4.32
C ALA A 59 -5.04 3.42 -4.43
N ILE A 60 -5.19 2.09 -4.55
CA ILE A 60 -4.05 1.16 -4.75
C ILE A 60 -3.34 1.39 -6.10
N LYS A 61 -4.06 1.86 -7.12
CA LYS A 61 -3.52 2.07 -8.48
C LYS A 61 -2.88 3.45 -8.70
N ALA A 62 -3.20 4.43 -7.84
CA ALA A 62 -2.80 5.83 -7.97
C ALA A 62 -1.32 6.03 -7.55
#